data_AF-A0A108FU95-F1
#
_entry.id   AF-A0A108FU95-F1
#
_cell.length_a   1.000
_cell.length_b   1.000
_cell.length_c   1.000
_cell.angle_alpha   90.00
_cell.angle_beta   90.00
_cell.angle_gamma   90.00
#
_symmetry.space_group_name_H-M   'P 1'
#
loop_
_entity.id
_entity.type
_entity.pdbx_description
1 polymer ?
#
loop_
_entity_poly.entity_id
_entity_poly.type
_entity_poly.pdbx_seq_one_letter_code
_entity_poly.pdbx_strand_id
1 'polypeptide(L)'
;MERVAELERALANGFPSQATVVVYADDASGGLTIQVSWVRLPVPDESSGREWRCTVNLGFAPVVLAHYASLGADARLRVNARLCDIARQEVDARTPRVEDAGIECSAMIDVTARMIDEAVRGP
;
A
#
# COMPACT_ATOMS: atom_id res chain seq x y z
N MET A 1 -3.82 18.96 2.56
CA MET A 1 -3.62 17.85 3.50
C MET A 1 -4.78 16.85 3.51
N GLU A 2 -6.05 17.27 3.44
CA GLU A 2 -7.20 16.33 3.51
C GLU A 2 -7.18 15.17 2.50
N ARG A 3 -6.69 15.40 1.28
CA ARG A 3 -6.64 14.38 0.21
C ARG A 3 -5.62 13.27 0.49
N VAL A 4 -4.55 13.60 1.22
CA VAL A 4 -3.55 12.63 1.64
C VAL A 4 -4.10 11.78 2.78
N ALA A 5 -4.82 12.40 3.74
CA ALA A 5 -5.51 11.68 4.80
C ALA A 5 -6.57 10.68 4.28
N GLU A 6 -7.23 10.97 3.15
CA GLU A 6 -8.12 10.00 2.48
C GLU A 6 -7.36 8.76 1.98
N LEU A 7 -6.18 8.96 1.38
CA LEU A 7 -5.34 7.91 0.84
C LEU A 7 -4.79 7.03 1.98
N GLU A 8 -4.32 7.66 3.07
CA GLU A 8 -3.91 6.99 4.29
C GLU A 8 -5.01 6.11 4.87
N ARG A 9 -6.23 6.66 4.98
CA ARG A 9 -7.38 5.94 5.54
C ARG A 9 -7.84 4.80 4.63
N ALA A 10 -7.80 4.99 3.31
CA ALA A 10 -8.14 3.93 2.38
C ALA A 10 -7.15 2.77 2.44
N LEU A 11 -5.86 3.09 2.57
CA LEU A 11 -4.81 2.09 2.78
C LEU A 11 -4.97 1.39 4.12
N ALA A 12 -5.22 2.12 5.22
CA ALA A 12 -5.48 1.52 6.54
C ALA A 12 -6.62 0.48 6.50
N ASN A 13 -7.68 0.76 5.74
CA ASN A 13 -8.83 -0.13 5.59
C ASN A 13 -8.58 -1.30 4.62
N GLY A 14 -7.57 -1.22 3.76
CA GLY A 14 -7.26 -2.22 2.74
C GLY A 14 -6.51 -3.45 3.25
N PHE A 15 -5.95 -3.40 4.47
CA PHE A 15 -5.16 -4.48 5.08
C PHE A 15 -5.84 -5.04 6.34
N PRO A 16 -5.68 -6.35 6.65
CA PRO A 16 -6.39 -7.00 7.76
C PRO A 16 -6.02 -6.43 9.14
N SER A 17 -6.90 -6.71 10.11
CA SER A 17 -7.00 -6.07 11.43
C SER A 17 -5.77 -6.29 12.34
N GLN A 18 -4.73 -5.49 12.11
CA GLN A 18 -3.72 -4.97 13.05
C GLN A 18 -2.75 -4.05 12.26
N ALA A 19 -3.26 -3.37 11.22
CA ALA A 19 -2.45 -2.55 10.36
C ALA A 19 -2.08 -1.21 11.03
N THR A 20 -0.79 -0.95 11.17
CA THR A 20 -0.24 0.35 11.56
C THR A 20 0.17 1.09 10.28
N VAL A 21 -0.46 2.24 10.04
CA VAL A 21 -0.11 3.14 8.93
C VAL A 21 0.79 4.24 9.47
N VAL A 22 1.95 4.41 8.83
CA VAL A 22 2.90 5.49 9.11
C VAL A 22 3.12 6.28 7.84
N VAL A 23 3.07 7.60 7.95
CA VAL A 23 3.16 8.49 6.79
C VAL A 23 4.41 9.33 6.93
N TYR A 24 5.28 9.21 5.95
CA TYR A 24 6.50 9.97 5.82
C TYR A 24 6.30 10.99 4.71
N ALA A 25 6.20 12.27 5.07
CA ALA A 25 6.31 13.35 4.09
C ALA A 25 7.78 13.75 3.96
N ASP A 26 8.30 13.74 2.74
CA ASP A 26 9.61 14.30 2.43
C ASP A 26 9.42 15.80 2.15
N ASP A 27 9.83 16.62 3.11
CA ASP A 27 9.70 18.07 3.05
C ASP A 27 10.70 18.74 2.08
N ALA A 28 11.82 18.09 1.77
CA ALA A 28 12.85 18.58 0.87
C ALA A 28 12.54 18.28 -0.60
N SER A 29 12.03 17.08 -0.88
CA SER A 29 11.70 16.61 -2.23
C SER A 29 10.24 16.89 -2.62
N GLY A 30 9.39 17.21 -1.64
CA GLY A 30 7.92 17.32 -1.80
C GLY A 30 7.24 15.97 -2.07
N GLY A 31 7.97 14.87 -1.90
CA GLY A 31 7.48 13.52 -2.06
C GLY A 31 6.72 13.03 -0.82
N LEU A 32 5.95 11.97 -0.99
CA LEU A 32 5.26 11.31 0.12
C LEU A 32 5.56 9.82 0.07
N THR A 33 5.91 9.23 1.19
CA THR A 33 5.94 7.78 1.35
C THR A 33 4.92 7.37 2.39
N ILE A 34 3.95 6.55 2.00
CA ILE A 34 3.01 5.95 2.95
C ILE A 34 3.48 4.53 3.22
N GLN A 35 3.86 4.26 4.46
CA GLN A 35 4.16 2.93 4.94
C GLN A 35 2.91 2.34 5.59
N VAL A 36 2.56 1.12 5.20
CA VAL A 36 1.56 0.32 5.91
C VAL A 36 2.24 -0.92 6.40
N SER A 37 2.14 -1.19 7.70
CA SER A 37 2.64 -2.40 8.32
C SER A 37 1.49 -3.16 8.94
N TRP A 38 1.50 -4.49 8.90
CA TRP A 38 0.44 -5.31 9.52
C TRP A 38 1.00 -6.66 9.94
N VAL A 39 0.30 -7.31 10.87
CA VAL A 39 0.59 -8.70 11.24
C VAL A 39 -0.27 -9.62 10.37
N ARG A 40 0.38 -10.51 9.63
CA ARG A 40 -0.28 -11.63 8.94
C ARG A 40 -0.27 -12.82 9.91
N LEU A 41 -1.46 -13.30 10.26
CA LEU A 41 -1.62 -14.57 10.96
C LEU A 41 -1.36 -15.71 9.97
N PRO A 42 -0.78 -16.84 10.42
CA PRO A 42 -0.66 -18.02 9.58
C PRO A 42 -2.03 -18.46 9.08
N VAL A 43 -2.07 -19.00 7.87
CA VAL A 43 -3.26 -19.68 7.33
C VAL A 43 -3.61 -20.82 8.31
N PRO A 44 -4.89 -21.09 8.63
CA PRO A 44 -5.28 -22.03 9.69
C PRO A 44 -4.74 -23.47 9.56
N ASP A 45 -4.22 -23.87 8.40
CA ASP A 45 -3.57 -25.18 8.17
C ASP A 45 -2.08 -25.21 8.55
N GLU A 46 -1.44 -24.06 8.75
CA GLU A 46 -0.02 -23.95 9.08
C GLU A 46 0.12 -23.94 10.61
N SER A 47 0.53 -25.08 11.19
CA SER A 47 0.69 -25.30 12.64
C SER A 47 1.77 -24.43 13.31
N SER A 48 2.40 -23.56 12.54
CA SER A 48 3.42 -22.62 12.97
C SER A 48 2.74 -21.35 13.45
N GLY A 49 2.44 -21.22 14.74
CA GLY A 49 1.87 -20.01 15.37
C GLY A 49 2.79 -18.75 15.32
N ARG A 50 3.51 -18.55 14.21
CA ARG A 50 4.46 -17.47 13.99
C ARG A 50 3.74 -16.31 13.33
N GLU A 51 3.64 -15.20 14.03
CA GLU A 51 3.16 -13.93 13.50
C GLU A 51 4.18 -13.33 12.53
N TRP A 52 3.75 -12.95 11.31
CA TRP A 52 4.62 -12.34 10.32
C TRP A 52 4.32 -10.84 10.23
N ARG A 53 5.33 -10.00 10.45
CA ARG A 53 5.19 -8.54 10.27
C ARG A 53 5.48 -8.20 8.82
N CYS A 54 4.44 -7.78 8.12
CA CYS A 54 4.52 -7.33 6.74
C CYS A 54 4.55 -5.80 6.70
N THR A 55 5.22 -5.26 5.69
CA THR A 55 5.30 -3.82 5.42
C THR A 55 5.20 -3.55 3.93
N VAL A 56 4.44 -2.54 3.53
CA VAL A 56 4.48 -1.98 2.18
C VAL A 56 4.74 -0.49 2.25
N ASN A 57 5.71 -0.02 1.48
CA ASN A 57 6.01 1.40 1.30
C ASN A 57 5.52 1.84 -0.07
N LEU A 58 4.62 2.81 -0.12
CA LEU A 58 4.12 3.42 -1.33
C LEU A 58 4.77 4.80 -1.49
N GLY A 59 5.68 4.93 -2.44
CA GLY A 59 6.36 6.18 -2.76
C GLY A 59 5.60 6.99 -3.81
N PHE A 60 5.38 8.27 -3.55
CA PHE A 60 4.69 9.19 -4.44
C PHE A 60 5.59 10.39 -4.73
N ALA A 61 5.92 10.57 -6.02
CA ALA A 61 6.56 11.79 -6.48
C ALA A 61 5.59 12.99 -6.42
N PRO A 62 6.08 14.23 -6.28
CA PRO A 62 5.23 15.42 -6.19
C PRO A 62 4.23 15.55 -7.35
N VAL A 63 4.66 15.22 -8.57
CA VAL A 63 3.81 15.25 -9.78
C VAL A 63 2.67 14.24 -9.71
N VAL A 64 2.90 13.09 -9.09
CA VAL A 64 1.90 12.02 -8.92
C VAL A 64 0.89 12.43 -7.85
N LEU A 65 1.34 13.06 -6.77
CA LEU A 65 0.46 13.64 -5.75
C LEU A 65 -0.41 14.76 -6.32
N ALA A 66 0.17 15.64 -7.14
CA ALA A 66 -0.57 16.71 -7.81
C ALA A 66 -1.62 16.14 -8.77
N HIS A 67 -1.27 15.10 -9.54
CA HIS A 67 -2.21 14.39 -10.40
C HIS A 67 -3.35 13.79 -9.56
N TYR A 68 -3.05 12.97 -8.55
CA TYR A 68 -4.06 12.38 -7.68
C TYR A 68 -4.98 13.43 -7.04
N ALA A 69 -4.40 14.55 -6.59
CA ALA A 69 -5.14 15.64 -5.98
C ALA A 69 -6.07 16.35 -6.96
N SER A 70 -5.77 16.35 -8.27
CA SER A 70 -6.63 16.95 -9.30
C SER A 70 -7.89 16.13 -9.60
N LEU A 71 -7.95 14.86 -9.16
CA LEU A 71 -9.03 13.95 -9.46
C LEU A 71 -10.30 14.23 -8.61
N GLY A 72 -11.46 13.96 -9.23
CA GLY A 72 -12.74 13.90 -8.52
C GLY A 72 -12.79 12.76 -7.49
N ALA A 73 -13.74 12.83 -6.55
CA ALA A 73 -13.84 11.87 -5.44
C ALA A 73 -13.98 10.41 -5.92
N ASP A 74 -14.82 10.15 -6.93
CA ASP A 74 -15.01 8.79 -7.46
C ASP A 74 -13.75 8.22 -8.11
N ALA A 75 -13.00 9.08 -8.82
CA ALA A 75 -11.74 8.69 -9.45
C ALA A 75 -10.68 8.37 -8.38
N ARG A 76 -10.59 9.18 -7.31
CA ARG A 76 -9.71 8.91 -6.16
C ARG A 76 -10.08 7.60 -5.46
N LEU A 77 -11.37 7.31 -5.29
CA LEU A 77 -11.81 6.03 -4.70
C LEU A 77 -11.34 4.82 -5.53
N ARG A 78 -11.43 4.89 -6.86
CA ARG A 78 -10.91 3.84 -7.76
C ARG A 78 -9.40 3.69 -7.66
N VAL A 79 -8.67 4.81 -7.64
CA VAL A 79 -7.21 4.81 -7.43
C VAL A 79 -6.86 4.14 -6.11
N ASN A 80 -7.55 4.49 -5.03
CA ASN A 80 -7.31 3.92 -3.71
C ASN A 80 -7.53 2.40 -3.70
N ALA A 81 -8.64 1.92 -4.25
CA ALA A 81 -8.91 0.49 -4.37
C ALA A 81 -7.82 -0.23 -5.17
N ARG A 82 -7.41 0.34 -6.32
CA ARG A 82 -6.39 -0.25 -7.17
C ARG A 82 -5.01 -0.30 -6.50
N LEU A 83 -4.62 0.75 -5.78
CA LEU A 83 -3.36 0.78 -5.03
C LEU A 83 -3.34 -0.25 -3.90
N CYS A 84 -4.47 -0.44 -3.19
CA CYS A 84 -4.60 -1.51 -2.21
C CYS A 84 -4.43 -2.90 -2.87
N ASP A 85 -5.05 -3.13 -4.02
CA ASP A 85 -4.92 -4.41 -4.74
C ASP A 85 -3.49 -4.68 -5.20
N ILE A 86 -2.82 -3.68 -5.79
CA ILE A 86 -1.41 -3.80 -6.22
C ILE A 86 -0.51 -4.07 -5.01
N ALA A 87 -0.70 -3.34 -3.91
CA ALA A 87 0.08 -3.52 -2.71
C ALA A 87 -0.09 -4.94 -2.12
N ARG A 88 -1.32 -5.46 -2.11
CA ARG A 88 -1.58 -6.85 -1.71
C ARG A 88 -0.91 -7.86 -2.63
N GLN A 89 -1.01 -7.68 -3.95
CA GLN A 89 -0.40 -8.57 -4.94
C GLN A 89 1.12 -8.60 -4.81
N GLU A 90 1.76 -7.45 -4.63
CA GLU A 90 3.22 -7.36 -4.45
C GLU A 90 3.69 -8.07 -3.17
N VAL A 91 2.93 -7.93 -2.08
CA VAL A 91 3.26 -8.60 -0.82
C VAL A 91 3.01 -10.10 -0.91
N ASP A 92 1.90 -10.53 -1.51
CA ASP A 92 1.61 -11.95 -1.74
C ASP A 92 2.63 -12.60 -2.69
N ALA A 93 3.12 -11.89 -3.71
CA ALA A 93 4.16 -12.39 -4.61
C ALA A 93 5.52 -12.58 -3.91
N ARG A 94 5.81 -11.76 -2.91
CA ARG A 94 7.04 -11.83 -2.09
C ARG A 94 6.92 -12.78 -0.91
N THR A 95 5.72 -13.29 -0.62
CA THR A 95 5.51 -14.24 0.46
C THR A 95 5.99 -15.63 -0.01
N PRO A 96 7.08 -16.20 0.57
CA PRO A 96 7.53 -17.53 0.20
C PRO A 96 6.45 -18.56 0.52
N ARG A 97 6.25 -19.53 -0.39
CA ARG A 97 5.19 -20.53 -0.26
C ARG A 97 5.47 -21.62 0.78
N VAL A 98 6.72 -21.76 1.27
CA VAL A 98 7.12 -22.80 2.26
C VAL A 98 8.37 -22.34 3.05
N GLU A 99 8.47 -22.82 4.29
CA GLU A 99 9.54 -22.77 5.32
C GLU A 99 10.98 -22.50 4.87
N ASP A 100 11.30 -21.29 4.45
CA ASP A 100 12.71 -20.87 4.36
C ASP A 100 12.94 -19.52 5.03
N ALA A 101 14.12 -19.40 5.63
CA ALA A 101 14.41 -18.53 6.74
C ALA A 101 14.35 -17.04 6.36
N GLY A 102 13.77 -16.23 7.26
CA GLY A 102 13.75 -14.77 7.16
C GLY A 102 12.63 -14.24 6.28
N ILE A 103 11.38 -14.32 6.75
CA ILE A 103 10.24 -13.68 6.08
C ILE A 103 10.38 -12.16 6.21
N GLU A 104 11.03 -11.53 5.24
CA GLU A 104 10.87 -10.10 5.00
C GLU A 104 9.66 -9.92 4.07
N CYS A 105 8.47 -9.88 4.67
CA CYS A 105 7.21 -9.58 4.00
C CYS A 105 7.13 -8.08 3.67
N SER A 106 8.16 -7.55 3.02
CA SER A 106 8.37 -6.12 2.79
C SER A 106 8.37 -5.80 1.29
N ALA A 107 7.56 -4.82 0.89
CA ALA A 107 7.50 -4.33 -0.48
C ALA A 107 7.70 -2.82 -0.54
N MET A 108 8.28 -2.35 -1.64
CA MET A 108 8.36 -0.93 -1.99
C MET A 108 7.76 -0.77 -3.37
N ILE A 109 6.85 0.19 -3.51
CA ILE A 109 6.08 0.44 -4.72
C ILE A 109 6.17 1.92 -5.02
N ASP A 110 6.84 2.26 -6.11
CA ASP A 110 6.85 3.61 -6.64
C ASP A 110 5.57 3.84 -7.45
N VAL A 111 4.67 4.66 -6.93
CA VAL A 111 3.40 4.98 -7.57
C VAL A 111 3.66 5.92 -8.73
N THR A 112 3.28 5.49 -9.93
CA THR A 112 3.46 6.25 -11.17
C THR A 112 2.15 6.88 -11.64
N ALA A 113 2.24 7.95 -12.45
CA ALA A 113 1.07 8.55 -13.08
C ALA A 113 0.28 7.53 -13.92
N ARG A 114 0.97 6.59 -14.58
CA ARG A 114 0.33 5.50 -15.34
C ARG A 114 -0.58 4.63 -14.46
N MET A 115 -0.13 4.29 -13.25
CA MET A 115 -0.95 3.50 -12.32
C MET A 115 -2.22 4.24 -11.90
N ILE A 116 -2.14 5.56 -11.74
CA ILE A 116 -3.30 6.42 -11.48
C ILE A 116 -4.23 6.41 -12.71
N ASP A 117 -3.70 6.68 -13.90
CA ASP A 117 -4.50 6.76 -15.13
C ASP A 117 -5.24 5.45 -15.44
N GLU A 118 -4.58 4.31 -15.22
CA GLU A 118 -5.17 2.99 -15.38
C GLU A 118 -6.28 2.74 -14.35
N ALA A 119 -6.07 3.12 -13.10
CA ALA A 119 -7.10 2.99 -12.07
C ALA A 119 -8.32 3.89 -12.35
N VAL A 120 -8.10 5.09 -12.91
CA VAL A 120 -9.18 6.01 -13.26
C VAL A 120 -10.02 5.48 -14.42
N ARG A 121 -9.36 4.90 -15.44
CA ARG A 121 -10.01 4.29 -16.62
C ARG A 121 -10.85 3.06 -16.25
N GLY A 122 -10.48 2.36 -15.19
CA GLY A 122 -11.14 1.11 -14.80
C GLY A 122 -10.75 -0.07 -15.71
N PRO A 123 -11.23 -1.28 -15.39
CA PRO A 123 -11.08 -2.45 -16.25
C PRO A 123 -11.86 -2.33 -17.56
#